data_AF-A0A353Y215-F1
#
_entry.id   AF-A0A353Y215-F1
#
_cell.length_a   1.000
_cell.length_b   1.000
_cell.length_c   1.000
_cell.angle_alpha   90.00
_cell.angle_beta   90.00
_cell.angle_gamma   90.00
#
_symmetry.space_group_name_H-M   'P 1'
#
loop_
_entity.id
_entity.type
_entity.pdbx_description
1 polymer ?
#
loop_
_entity_poly.entity_id
_entity_poly.type
_entity_poly.pdbx_seq_one_letter_code
_entity_poly.pdbx_strand_id
1 'polypeptide(L)'
;FTAQAERRVRLGLVVAELVRANNLQATPEQIKAHVDELAASYERPEDVKRWYFGDNRRMAEVEAVVIESNVTDFVLGKAKVSEKAISFDELMGQA
;
A
#
# COMPACT_ATOMS: atom_id res chain seq x y z
N PHE A 1 -23.85 8.58 4.23
CA PHE A 1 -23.08 8.54 2.98
C PHE A 1 -22.23 9.78 2.75
N THR A 2 -22.76 11.00 2.96
CA THR A 2 -22.04 12.26 2.69
C THR A 2 -20.73 12.43 3.48
N ALA A 3 -20.76 12.28 4.81
CA ALA A 3 -19.56 12.45 5.64
C ALA A 3 -18.44 11.43 5.35
N GLN A 4 -18.81 10.20 4.99
CA GLN A 4 -17.85 9.15 4.63
C GLN A 4 -17.22 9.40 3.26
N ALA A 5 -18.01 9.90 2.29
CA ALA A 5 -17.54 10.27 0.97
C ALA A 5 -16.58 11.48 1.04
N GLU A 6 -16.93 12.51 1.82
CA GLU A 6 -16.06 13.67 2.05
C GLU A 6 -14.71 13.27 2.65
N ARG A 7 -14.71 12.38 3.64
CA ARG A 7 -13.47 11.88 4.26
C ARG A 7 -12.61 11.14 3.23
N ARG A 8 -13.20 10.28 2.39
CA ARG A 8 -12.47 9.57 1.32
C ARG A 8 -11.87 10.53 0.30
N VAL A 9 -12.64 11.50 -0.18
CA VAL A 9 -12.16 12.47 -1.18
C VAL A 9 -11.05 13.33 -0.59
N ARG A 10 -11.20 13.83 0.64
CA ARG A 10 -10.17 14.64 1.30
C ARG A 10 -8.88 13.86 1.50
N LEU A 11 -8.96 12.61 1.93
CA LEU A 11 -7.79 11.75 2.08
C LEU A 11 -7.11 11.48 0.73
N GLY A 12 -7.89 11.15 -0.31
CA GLY A 12 -7.36 10.93 -1.65
C GLY A 12 -6.60 12.15 -2.19
N LEU A 13 -7.12 13.36 -1.97
CA LEU A 13 -6.46 14.61 -2.38
C LEU A 13 -5.15 14.84 -1.62
N VAL A 14 -5.15 14.65 -0.30
CA VAL A 14 -3.94 14.82 0.53
C VAL A 14 -2.85 13.83 0.14
N VAL A 15 -3.21 12.56 -0.07
CA VAL A 15 -2.28 11.52 -0.50
C VAL A 15 -1.74 11.83 -1.89
N ALA A 16 -2.60 12.23 -2.85
CA ALA A 16 -2.16 12.58 -4.19
C ALA A 16 -1.17 13.75 -4.21
N GLU A 17 -1.43 14.80 -3.43
CA GLU A 17 -0.50 15.92 -3.27
C GLU A 17 0.81 15.50 -2.59
N LEU A 18 0.75 14.62 -1.58
CA LEU A 18 1.94 14.11 -0.91
C LEU A 18 2.84 13.28 -1.85
N VAL A 19 2.23 12.40 -2.65
CA VAL A 19 2.91 11.58 -3.66
C VAL A 19 3.60 12.47 -4.69
N ARG A 20 2.90 13.50 -5.18
CA ARG A 20 3.46 14.46 -6.14
C ARG A 20 4.60 15.28 -5.54
N ALA A 21 4.41 15.82 -4.33
CA ALA A 21 5.38 16.70 -3.68
C ALA A 21 6.69 15.99 -3.30
N ASN A 22 6.64 14.69 -3.01
CA ASN A 22 7.80 13.89 -2.58
C ASN A 22 8.23 12.84 -3.61
N ASN A 23 7.67 12.88 -4.82
CA ASN A 23 7.95 11.97 -5.92
C ASN A 23 7.84 10.47 -5.55
N LEU A 24 6.81 10.10 -4.77
CA LEU A 24 6.59 8.74 -4.25
C LEU A 24 5.91 7.81 -5.28
N GLN A 25 6.18 8.03 -6.57
CA GLN A 25 5.60 7.22 -7.64
C GLN A 25 6.12 5.78 -7.56
N ALA A 26 5.29 4.81 -7.93
CA ALA A 26 5.72 3.41 -7.98
C ALA A 26 6.81 3.24 -9.04
N THR A 27 7.97 2.70 -8.65
CA THR A 27 9.01 2.38 -9.64
C THR A 27 8.74 1.02 -10.27
N PRO A 28 9.19 0.78 -11.53
CA PRO A 28 9.04 -0.51 -12.18
C PRO A 28 9.62 -1.69 -11.38
N GLU A 29 10.70 -1.44 -10.63
CA GLU A 29 11.35 -2.43 -9.78
C GLU A 29 10.48 -2.80 -8.57
N GLN A 30 9.86 -1.81 -7.92
CA GLN A 30 8.96 -2.02 -6.79
C GLN A 30 7.69 -2.77 -7.22
N ILE A 31 7.13 -2.40 -8.37
CA ILE A 31 5.97 -3.09 -8.97
C ILE A 31 6.32 -4.55 -9.23
N LYS A 32 7.48 -4.82 -9.84
CA LYS A 32 7.92 -6.19 -10.11
C LYS A 32 8.14 -6.97 -8.82
N ALA A 33 8.79 -6.37 -7.80
CA ALA A 33 9.01 -7.01 -6.51
C ALA A 33 7.69 -7.36 -5.83
N HIS A 34 6.70 -6.46 -5.86
CA HIS A 34 5.39 -6.72 -5.28
C HIS A 34 4.62 -7.82 -6.03
N VAL A 35 4.67 -7.84 -7.37
CA VAL A 35 4.10 -8.95 -8.16
C VAL A 35 4.83 -10.26 -7.87
N ASP A 36 6.14 -10.24 -7.68
CA ASP A 36 6.94 -11.42 -7.31
C ASP A 36 6.53 -11.94 -5.91
N GLU A 37 6.31 -11.06 -4.93
CA GLU A 37 5.79 -11.43 -3.60
C GLU A 37 4.39 -12.04 -3.67
N LEU A 38 3.48 -11.41 -4.42
CA LEU A 38 2.14 -11.94 -4.64
C LEU A 38 2.20 -13.33 -5.27
N ALA A 39 3.03 -13.47 -6.32
CA ALA A 39 3.22 -14.72 -7.06
C ALA A 39 3.94 -15.80 -6.24
N ALA A 40 4.77 -15.45 -5.26
CA ALA A 40 5.54 -16.39 -4.44
C ALA A 40 4.66 -17.31 -3.59
N SER A 41 3.45 -16.88 -3.26
CA SER A 41 2.46 -17.68 -2.54
C SER A 41 1.75 -18.73 -3.41
N TYR A 42 1.94 -18.69 -4.73
CA TYR A 42 1.27 -19.58 -5.69
C TYR A 42 2.21 -20.69 -6.20
N GLU A 43 1.63 -21.84 -6.56
CA GLU A 43 2.36 -22.99 -7.09
C GLU A 43 3.06 -22.71 -8.44
N ARG A 44 2.56 -21.72 -9.21
CA ARG A 44 3.09 -21.34 -10.53
C ARG A 44 3.32 -19.84 -10.64
N PRO A 45 4.43 -19.32 -10.07
CA PRO A 45 4.66 -17.88 -9.99
C PRO A 45 4.80 -17.21 -11.38
N GLU A 46 5.37 -17.91 -12.37
CA GLU A 46 5.59 -17.37 -13.72
C GLU A 46 4.28 -17.08 -14.47
N ASP A 47 3.25 -17.92 -14.28
CA ASP A 47 1.94 -17.71 -14.92
C ASP A 47 1.17 -16.56 -14.25
N VAL A 48 1.31 -16.42 -12.92
CA VAL A 48 0.72 -15.31 -12.16
C VAL A 48 1.35 -13.99 -12.57
N LYS A 49 2.68 -13.92 -12.70
CA LYS A 49 3.38 -12.73 -13.20
C LYS A 49 2.86 -12.33 -14.58
N ARG A 50 2.81 -13.27 -15.53
CA ARG A 50 2.25 -13.03 -16.87
C ARG A 50 0.80 -12.56 -16.83
N TRP A 51 0.00 -13.09 -15.91
CA TRP A 51 -1.39 -12.71 -15.74
C TRP A 51 -1.56 -11.27 -15.21
N TYR A 52 -0.66 -10.80 -14.34
CA TYR A 52 -0.61 -9.40 -13.90
C TYR A 52 -0.10 -8.48 -15.02
N PHE A 53 1.03 -8.81 -15.65
CA PHE A 53 1.61 -8.00 -16.74
C PHE A 53 0.76 -7.99 -18.03
N GLY A 54 -0.15 -8.95 -18.19
CA GLY A 54 -1.04 -9.05 -19.35
C GLY A 54 -2.26 -8.12 -19.31
N ASP A 55 -2.56 -7.50 -18.17
CA ASP A 55 -3.73 -6.61 -18.00
C ASP A 55 -3.34 -5.29 -17.33
N ASN A 56 -3.45 -4.19 -18.10
CA ASN A 56 -3.16 -2.84 -17.61
C ASN A 56 -4.01 -2.43 -16.40
N ARG A 57 -5.22 -2.99 -16.22
CA ARG A 57 -6.05 -2.69 -15.04
C ARG A 57 -5.44 -3.27 -13.77
N ARG A 58 -4.87 -4.47 -13.85
CA ARG A 58 -4.22 -5.14 -12.72
C ARG A 58 -2.90 -4.46 -12.37
N MET A 59 -2.18 -4.02 -13.40
CA MET A 59 -0.98 -3.20 -13.19
C MET A 59 -1.30 -1.91 -12.44
N ALA A 60 -2.39 -1.23 -12.79
CA ALA A 60 -2.81 -0.02 -12.07
C ALA A 60 -3.19 -0.29 -10.60
N GLU A 61 -3.76 -1.45 -10.29
CA GLU A 61 -4.04 -1.85 -8.90
C GLU A 61 -2.74 -2.11 -8.12
N VAL A 62 -1.78 -2.83 -8.71
CA VAL A 62 -0.46 -3.06 -8.12
C VAL A 62 0.28 -1.74 -7.90
N GLU A 63 0.26 -0.84 -8.88
CA GLU A 63 0.84 0.50 -8.77
C GLU A 63 0.23 1.28 -7.60
N ALA A 64 -1.08 1.23 -7.42
CA ALA A 64 -1.75 1.90 -6.31
C ALA A 64 -1.29 1.36 -4.95
N VAL A 65 -1.14 0.03 -4.81
CA VAL A 65 -0.64 -0.60 -3.58
C VAL A 65 0.80 -0.20 -3.29
N VAL A 66 1.67 -0.17 -4.31
CA VAL A 66 3.06 0.26 -4.15
C VAL A 66 3.15 1.73 -3.75
N ILE A 67 2.34 2.60 -4.36
CA ILE A 67 2.25 4.02 -3.98
C ILE A 67 1.79 4.16 -2.52
N GLU A 68 0.79 3.38 -2.10
CA GLU A 68 0.30 3.39 -0.72
C GLU A 68 1.40 2.98 0.27
N SER A 69 2.18 1.94 -0.05
CA SER A 69 3.33 1.53 0.76
C SER A 69 4.36 2.66 0.88
N ASN A 70 4.77 3.25 -0.24
CA ASN A 70 5.75 4.35 -0.27
C ASN A 70 5.27 5.56 0.57
N VAL A 71 3.99 5.89 0.48
CA VAL A 71 3.38 6.96 1.29
C VAL A 71 3.40 6.61 2.77
N THR A 72 3.05 5.37 3.11
CA THR A 72 3.03 4.90 4.51
C THR A 72 4.42 4.97 5.11
N ASP A 73 5.43 4.46 4.41
CA ASP A 73 6.83 4.47 4.86
C ASP A 73 7.34 5.90 5.03
N PHE A 74 7.01 6.80 4.10
CA PHE A 74 7.37 8.21 4.19
C PHE A 74 6.74 8.90 5.42
N VAL A 75 5.45 8.63 5.67
CA VAL A 75 4.74 9.18 6.82
C VAL A 75 5.31 8.62 8.11
N LEU A 76 5.55 7.30 8.21
CA LEU A 76 6.16 6.66 9.37
C LEU A 76 7.57 7.19 9.66
N GLY A 77 8.37 7.44 8.62
CA GLY A 77 9.70 8.02 8.77
C GLY A 77 9.71 9.47 9.28
N LYS A 78 8.62 10.21 9.10
CA LYS A 78 8.46 11.59 9.62
C LYS A 78 7.61 11.66 10.88
N ALA A 79 6.83 10.63 11.17
CA ALA A 79 5.96 10.57 12.32
C ALA A 79 6.77 10.26 13.58
N LYS A 80 6.37 10.87 14.69
CA LYS A 80 6.91 10.51 16.00
C LYS A 80 6.26 9.21 16.45
N VAL A 81 6.89 8.08 16.14
CA VAL A 81 6.43 6.77 16.58
C VAL A 81 6.80 6.57 18.06
N SER A 82 5.83 6.13 18.86
CA SER A 82 6.05 5.70 20.24
C SER A 82 5.70 4.24 20.37
N GLU A 83 6.68 3.41 20.75
CA GLU A 83 6.44 2.01 21.04
C GLU A 83 5.77 1.89 22.41
N LYS A 84 4.60 1.25 22.44
CA LYS A 84 3.91 0.90 23.68
C LYS A 84 3.92 -0.62 23.80
N ALA A 85 4.59 -1.13 24.81
CA ALA A 85 4.47 -2.54 25.19
C ALA A 85 3.05 -2.77 25.72
N ILE A 86 2.29 -3.61 25.03
CA ILE A 86 0.96 -4.07 25.42
C ILE A 86 1.01 -5.57 25.63
N SER A 87 0.22 -6.09 26.57
CA SER A 87 0.13 -7.53 26.79
C SER A 87 -0.70 -8.20 25.68
N PHE A 88 -0.57 -9.52 25.54
CA PHE A 88 -1.37 -10.29 24.59
C PHE A 88 -2.88 -10.16 24.89
N ASP A 89 -3.26 -10.16 26.16
CA ASP A 89 -4.66 -10.02 26.59
C ASP A 89 -5.26 -8.65 26.23
N GLU A 90 -4.46 -7.58 26.34
CA GLU A 90 -4.85 -6.23 25.90
C GLU A 90 -4.98 -6.13 24.37
N LEU A 91 -4.11 -6.79 23.62
CA LEU A 91 -4.14 -6.82 22.16
C LEU A 91 -5.35 -7.62 21.62
N MET A 92 -5.74 -8.69 22.32
CA MET A 92 -6.89 -9.53 21.97
C MET A 92 -8.25 -8.93 22.42
N GLY A 93 -8.25 -7.78 23.08
CA GLY A 93 -9.48 -7.11 23.54
C GLY A 93 -10.22 -7.88 24.63
N GLN A 94 -9.54 -8.74 25.40
CA GLN A 94 -10.11 -9.50 26.51
C GLN A 94 -9.97 -8.77 27.87
N ALA A 95 -10.21 -7.46 27.88
CA ALA A 95 -10.25 -6.65 29.10
C ALA A 95 -11.55 -5.84 29.18
#